data_AF-M6WFI7-F1
#
_entry.id   AF-M6WFI7-F1
#
_cell.length_a   1.000
_cell.length_b   1.000
_cell.length_c   1.000
_cell.angle_alpha   90.00
_cell.angle_beta   90.00
_cell.angle_gamma   90.00
#
_symmetry.space_group_name_H-M   'P 1'
#
loop_
_entity.id
_entity.type
_entity.pdbx_description
1 polymer ?
#
loop_
_entity_poly.entity_id
_entity_poly.type
_entity_poly.pdbx_seq_one_letter_code
_entity_poly.pdbx_strand_id
1 'polypeptide(L)' 'MSFLIFKTLSGFNLHIDETSWIETSFPGFEKLLESCLYE' A
#
# COMPACT_ATOMS: atom_id res chain seq x y z
N MET A 1 3.93 -4.41 -2.13
CA MET A 1 2.54 -4.27 -2.65
C MET A 1 1.54 -5.19 -1.95
N SER A 2 1.63 -6.52 -2.02
CA SER A 2 0.61 -7.42 -1.40
C SER A 2 0.44 -7.21 0.11
N PHE A 3 1.53 -6.97 0.85
CA PHE A 3 1.46 -6.65 2.28
C PHE A 3 0.88 -5.27 2.58
N LEU A 4 0.99 -4.29 1.66
CA LEU A 4 0.31 -3.00 1.81
C LEU A 4 -1.20 -3.19 1.68
N ILE A 5 -1.65 -3.98 0.70
CA ILE A 5 -3.07 -4.36 0.57
C ILE A 5 -3.55 -5.08 1.83
N PHE A 6 -2.77 -6.05 2.33
CA PHE A 6 -3.12 -6.78 3.54
C PHE A 6 -3.18 -5.87 4.78
N LYS A 7 -2.20 -4.98 4.98
CA LYS A 7 -2.22 -3.97 6.05
C LYS A 7 -3.48 -3.12 5.99
N THR A 8 -3.80 -2.63 4.79
CA THR A 8 -4.98 -1.81 4.53
C THR A 8 -6.29 -2.53 4.86
N LEU A 9 -6.44 -3.80 4.46
CA LEU A 9 -7.70 -4.54 4.64
C LEU A 9 -7.86 -5.18 6.03
N SER A 10 -6.75 -5.53 6.69
CA SER A 10 -6.80 -6.29 7.93
C SER A 10 -6.94 -5.42 9.19
N GLY A 11 -6.64 -4.13 9.11
CA GLY A 11 -6.59 -3.24 10.27
C GLY A 11 -5.43 -3.53 11.24
N PHE A 12 -4.53 -4.48 10.90
CA PHE A 12 -3.35 -4.75 11.68
C PHE A 12 -2.32 -3.64 11.52
N ASN A 13 -1.70 -3.23 12.63
CA ASN A 13 -0.60 -2.28 12.61
C ASN A 13 0.70 -2.97 12.17
N LEU A 14 0.80 -3.23 10.86
CA LEU A 14 1.98 -3.79 10.24
C LEU A 14 2.99 -2.68 9.93
N HIS A 15 4.21 -2.85 10.43
CA HIS A 15 5.36 -2.09 9.95
C HIS A 15 5.88 -2.79 8.68
N ILE A 16 6.01 -2.02 7.60
CA ILE A 16 6.54 -2.49 6.31
C ILE A 16 7.79 -1.66 6.07
N ASP A 17 8.94 -2.32 6.04
CA ASP A 17 10.24 -1.64 6.12
C ASP A 17 10.65 -0.96 4.81
N GLU A 18 10.37 -1.59 3.66
CA GLU A 18 10.87 -1.16 2.35
C GLU A 18 9.75 -1.05 1.32
N THR A 19 9.50 0.18 0.84
CA THR A 19 8.48 0.47 -0.19
C THR A 19 9.03 1.21 -1.40
N SER A 20 10.32 1.58 -1.43
CA SER A 20 10.90 2.40 -2.51
C SER A 20 10.82 1.73 -3.90
N TRP A 21 10.92 0.40 -3.95
CA TRP A 21 10.79 -0.38 -5.19
C TRP A 21 9.41 -0.28 -5.83
N ILE A 22 8.38 0.06 -5.06
CA ILE A 22 7.03 0.22 -5.59
C ILE A 22 7.01 1.39 -6.56
N GLU A 23 7.62 2.53 -6.22
CA GLU A 23 7.70 3.68 -7.13
C GLU A 23 8.47 3.38 -8.41
N THR A 24 9.37 2.39 -8.43
CA THR A 24 10.08 1.99 -9.66
C THR A 24 9.22 1.16 -10.62
N SER A 25 8.27 0.40 -10.10
CA SER A 25 7.47 -0.57 -10.87
C SER A 25 6.02 -0.12 -11.08
N PHE A 26 5.49 0.65 -10.13
CA PHE A 26 4.15 1.19 -10.10
C PHE A 26 4.12 2.51 -9.31
N PRO A 27 4.53 3.63 -9.93
CA PRO A 27 4.47 4.96 -9.32
C PRO A 27 3.05 5.33 -8.89
N GLY A 28 2.89 5.87 -7.69
CA GLY A 28 1.60 6.33 -7.19
C GLY A 28 0.65 5.21 -6.69
N PHE A 29 1.15 3.98 -6.56
CA PHE A 29 0.39 2.85 -6.01
C PHE A 29 -0.27 3.17 -4.67
N GLU A 30 0.42 3.84 -3.75
CA GLU A 30 -0.11 4.16 -2.42
C GLU A 30 -1.30 5.12 -2.50
N LYS A 31 -1.24 6.13 -3.38
CA LYS A 31 -2.35 7.08 -3.60
C LYS A 31 -3.56 6.38 -4.21
N LEU A 32 -3.32 5.47 -5.17
CA LEU A 32 -4.39 4.66 -5.75
C LEU A 32 -5.04 3.80 -4.67
N LEU A 33 -4.24 3.11 -3.86
CA LEU A 33 -4.73 2.27 -2.77
C LEU A 33 -5.57 3.07 -1.77
N GLU A 34 -5.14 4.29 -1.43
CA GLU A 34 -5.90 5.19 -0.56
C GLU A 34 -7.24 5.60 -1.19
N SER A 35 -7.26 5.95 -2.48
CA SER A 35 -8.50 6.35 -3.17
C SER A 35 -9.56 5.24 -3.20
N CYS A 36 -9.16 3.98 -3.32
CA CYS A 36 -10.08 2.84 -3.34
C CYS A 36 -10.73 2.55 -1.98
N LEU A 37 -10.24 3.14 -0.88
CA LEU A 37 -10.77 2.93 0.46
C LEU A 37 -11.81 3.97 0.86
N TYR A 38 -11.82 5.12 0.18
CA TYR A 38 -12.66 6.27 0.51
C TYR A 38 -13.67 6.60 -0.60
N GLU A 39 -13.92 5.66 -1.53
CA GLU A 39 -15.08 5.67 -2.44
C GLU A 39 -16.38 5.20 -1.75
#